data_AF-A0A949Z950-F1
#
_entry.id   AF-A0A949Z950-F1
#
_cell.length_a   1.000
_cell.length_b   1.000
_cell.length_c   1.000
_cell.angle_alpha   90.00
_cell.angle_beta   90.00
_cell.angle_gamma   90.00
#
_symmetry.space_group_name_H-M   'P 1'
#
loop_
_entity.id
_entity.type
_entity.pdbx_description
1 polymer ?
#
loop_
_entity_poly.entity_id
_entity_poly.type
_entity_poly.pdbx_seq_one_letter_code
_entity_poly.pdbx_strand_id
1 'polypeptide(L)'
;MFIRTYVMPITPQALQDLLDELEASRASRKRAWEILQEIRWVLKETGGIELPPAARKTIDLEGRLVKDAVRKTLKDCHHALSELVNVVRKYRKSAEQPLTLRGSDYAHAVQELNQAMDRAEELLQRR
;
A
#
# COMPACT_ATOMS: atom_id res chain seq x y z
N MET A 1 56.00 9.12 -29.85
CA MET A 1 54.92 8.37 -29.19
C MET A 1 53.68 9.25 -29.25
N PHE A 2 52.77 9.02 -30.21
CA PHE A 2 51.58 9.85 -30.38
C PHE A 2 50.40 9.24 -29.62
N ILE A 3 49.90 9.94 -28.62
CA ILE A 3 48.67 9.58 -27.91
C ILE A 3 47.51 9.91 -28.84
N ARG A 4 46.91 8.87 -29.43
CA ARG A 4 45.72 8.98 -30.26
C ARG A 4 44.53 9.19 -29.32
N THR A 5 44.15 10.43 -29.07
CA THR A 5 42.84 10.75 -28.47
C THR A 5 41.76 10.32 -29.45
N TYR A 6 41.06 9.23 -29.14
CA TYR A 6 39.84 8.84 -29.82
C TYR A 6 38.73 9.84 -29.48
N VAL A 7 38.66 10.92 -30.25
CA VAL A 7 37.45 11.75 -30.31
C VAL A 7 36.47 10.96 -31.16
N MET A 8 35.48 10.30 -30.55
CA MET A 8 34.36 9.77 -31.33
C MET A 8 33.60 10.97 -31.87
N PRO A 9 33.53 11.16 -33.20
CA PRO A 9 32.67 12.19 -33.76
C PRO A 9 31.24 11.78 -33.43
N ILE A 10 30.53 12.61 -32.66
CA ILE A 10 29.09 12.45 -32.46
C ILE A 10 28.47 12.60 -33.84
N THR A 11 28.06 11.47 -34.44
CA THR A 11 27.37 11.48 -35.72
C THR A 11 25.97 12.05 -35.50
N PRO A 12 25.36 12.67 -36.53
CA PRO A 12 23.98 13.14 -36.44
C PRO A 12 23.01 12.03 -35.99
N GLN A 13 23.25 10.79 -36.42
CA GLN A 13 22.46 9.63 -35.98
C GLN A 13 22.64 9.34 -34.48
N ALA A 14 23.87 9.30 -33.98
CA ALA A 14 24.12 9.08 -32.55
C ALA A 14 23.53 10.20 -31.68
N LEU A 15 23.48 11.43 -32.19
CA LEU A 15 22.78 12.53 -31.52
C LEU A 15 21.27 12.31 -31.49
N GLN A 16 20.68 11.86 -32.60
CA GLN A 16 19.25 11.56 -32.67
C GLN A 16 18.86 10.42 -31.71
N ASP A 17 19.63 9.34 -31.68
CA ASP A 17 19.38 8.21 -30.78
C ASP A 17 19.38 8.66 -29.30
N LEU A 18 20.32 9.53 -28.91
CA LEU A 18 20.37 10.11 -27.56
C LEU A 18 19.17 11.02 -27.24
N LEU A 19 18.65 11.75 -28.24
CA LEU A 19 17.46 12.58 -28.07
C LEU A 19 16.21 11.70 -27.88
N ASP A 20 16.07 10.65 -28.68
CA ASP A 20 14.97 9.70 -28.58
C ASP A 20 14.99 8.98 -27.22
N GLU A 21 16.16 8.56 -26.74
CA GLU A 21 16.33 7.99 -25.40
C GLU A 21 15.93 8.98 -24.29
N LEU A 22 16.30 10.26 -24.44
CA LEU A 22 15.94 11.29 -23.49
C LEU A 22 14.42 11.52 -23.45
N GLU A 23 13.77 11.54 -24.61
CA GLU A 23 12.31 11.66 -24.71
C GLU A 23 11.61 10.45 -24.09
N ALA A 24 12.08 9.24 -24.38
CA ALA A 24 11.58 8.02 -23.76
C ALA A 24 11.74 8.05 -22.22
N SER A 25 12.88 8.53 -21.72
CA SER A 25 13.15 8.69 -20.29
C SER A 25 12.22 9.72 -19.64
N ARG A 26 11.93 10.84 -20.32
CA ARG A 26 10.98 11.86 -19.85
C ARG A 26 9.55 11.30 -19.80
N ALA A 27 9.13 10.61 -20.85
CA ALA A 27 7.80 9.99 -20.93
C ALA A 27 7.62 8.93 -19.83
N SER A 28 8.63 8.08 -19.62
CA SER A 28 8.64 7.06 -18.57
C SER A 28 8.51 7.68 -17.17
N ARG A 29 9.30 8.72 -16.88
CA ARG A 29 9.22 9.44 -15.59
C ARG A 29 7.85 10.09 -15.36
N LYS A 30 7.28 10.71 -16.40
CA LYS A 30 5.93 11.28 -16.32
C LYS A 30 4.90 10.21 -15.98
N ARG A 31 4.93 9.08 -16.69
CA ARG A 31 4.01 7.96 -16.45
C ARG A 31 4.16 7.36 -15.05
N ALA A 32 5.39 7.17 -14.58
CA ALA A 32 5.64 6.68 -13.23
C ALA A 32 5.07 7.63 -12.17
N TRP A 33 5.18 8.95 -12.39
CA TRP A 33 4.60 9.95 -11.51
C TRP A 33 3.07 9.88 -11.49
N GLU A 34 2.43 9.77 -12.66
CA GLU A 34 0.96 9.65 -12.79
C GLU A 34 0.45 8.42 -12.03
N ILE A 35 1.08 7.25 -12.22
CA ILE A 35 0.73 6.02 -11.50
C ILE A 35 0.82 6.21 -9.98
N LEU A 36 1.86 6.89 -9.48
CA LEU A 36 1.98 7.16 -8.04
C LEU A 36 0.86 8.07 -7.53
N GLN A 37 0.42 9.06 -8.32
CA GLN A 37 -0.72 9.90 -7.95
C GLN A 37 -2.04 9.13 -7.98
N GLU A 38 -2.23 8.22 -8.94
CA GLU A 38 -3.40 7.33 -8.98
C GLU A 38 -3.45 6.43 -7.73
N ILE A 39 -2.33 5.81 -7.35
CA ILE A 39 -2.28 4.98 -6.13
C ILE A 39 -2.54 5.83 -4.89
N ARG A 40 -1.98 7.05 -4.80
CA ARG A 40 -2.29 7.98 -3.71
C ARG A 40 -3.78 8.29 -3.64
N TRP A 41 -4.42 8.54 -4.78
CA TRP A 41 -5.86 8.79 -4.84
C TRP A 41 -6.66 7.57 -4.37
N VAL A 42 -6.32 6.37 -4.85
CA VAL A 42 -6.96 5.12 -4.40
C VAL A 42 -6.79 4.91 -2.90
N LEU A 43 -5.60 5.17 -2.34
CA LEU A 43 -5.37 5.06 -0.90
C LEU A 43 -6.24 6.01 -0.08
N LYS A 44 -6.50 7.21 -0.61
CA LYS A 44 -7.42 8.17 0.00
C LYS A 44 -8.86 7.64 -0.06
N GLU A 45 -9.36 7.35 -1.26
CA GLU A 45 -10.78 6.96 -1.48
C GLU A 45 -11.15 5.62 -0.85
N THR A 46 -10.24 4.64 -0.88
CA THR A 46 -10.53 3.27 -0.42
C THR A 46 -10.04 2.99 0.98
N GLY A 47 -8.90 3.58 1.37
CA GLY A 47 -8.26 3.33 2.65
C GLY A 47 -8.45 4.46 3.67
N GLY A 48 -8.99 5.62 3.27
CA GLY A 48 -9.05 6.78 4.15
C GLY A 48 -7.71 7.44 4.43
N ILE A 49 -6.67 7.08 3.69
CA ILE A 49 -5.30 7.48 4.00
C ILE A 49 -4.93 8.71 3.21
N GLU A 50 -4.98 9.85 3.89
CA GLU A 50 -4.42 11.08 3.37
C GLU A 50 -2.90 11.10 3.56
N LEU A 51 -2.18 10.85 2.46
CA LEU A 51 -0.74 11.00 2.44
C LEU A 51 -0.36 12.48 2.40
N PRO A 52 0.62 12.93 3.22
CA PRO A 52 1.16 14.27 3.08
C PRO A 52 1.81 14.45 1.70
N PRO A 53 1.82 15.66 1.14
CA PRO A 53 2.56 15.93 -0.09
C PRO A 53 4.07 15.70 0.17
N ALA A 54 4.76 15.12 -0.81
CA ALA A 54 6.21 14.96 -0.69
C ALA A 54 6.90 16.33 -0.58
N ALA A 55 7.86 16.45 0.33
CA ALA A 55 8.63 17.69 0.53
C ALA A 55 9.38 18.16 -0.74
N ARG A 56 9.64 17.24 -1.68
CA ARG A 56 10.15 17.52 -3.03
C ARG A 56 9.43 16.61 -4.03
N LYS A 57 9.06 17.15 -5.19
CA LYS A 57 8.41 16.40 -6.29
C LYS A 57 9.42 15.52 -7.02
N THR A 58 9.80 14.42 -6.39
CA THR A 58 10.66 13.37 -6.98
C THR A 58 9.96 12.03 -6.90
N ILE A 59 10.05 11.23 -7.96
CA ILE A 59 9.43 9.91 -8.06
C ILE A 59 9.87 9.02 -6.89
N ASP A 60 11.14 9.07 -6.48
CA ASP A 60 11.66 8.25 -5.38
C ASP A 60 11.04 8.54 -4.02
N LEU A 61 10.83 9.83 -3.71
CA LEU A 61 10.23 10.23 -2.42
C LEU A 61 8.74 9.91 -2.39
N GLU A 62 8.04 10.23 -3.48
CA GLU A 62 6.62 9.91 -3.62
C GLU A 62 6.39 8.40 -3.57
N GLY A 63 7.23 7.63 -4.28
CA GLY A 63 7.19 6.18 -4.30
C GLY A 63 7.40 5.55 -2.93
N ARG A 64 8.28 6.11 -2.09
CA ARG A 64 8.46 5.66 -0.69
C ARG A 64 7.21 5.92 0.14
N LEU A 65 6.66 7.14 0.10
CA LEU A 65 5.46 7.50 0.86
C LEU A 65 4.28 6.60 0.50
N VAL A 66 4.03 6.42 -0.80
CA VAL A 66 2.96 5.55 -1.30
C VAL A 66 3.19 4.10 -0.88
N LYS A 67 4.41 3.58 -1.07
CA LYS A 67 4.76 2.20 -0.68
C LYS A 67 4.53 1.93 0.81
N ASP A 68 4.98 2.85 1.67
CA ASP A 68 4.86 2.70 3.11
C ASP A 68 3.39 2.74 3.55
N ALA A 69 2.58 3.63 2.96
CA ALA A 69 1.14 3.66 3.20
C ALA A 69 0.44 2.39 2.72
N VAL A 70 0.71 1.90 1.50
CA VAL A 70 0.15 0.62 1.00
C VAL A 70 0.51 -0.51 1.95
N ARG A 71 1.78 -0.64 2.34
CA ARG A 71 2.24 -1.70 3.25
C ARG A 71 1.55 -1.61 4.60
N LYS A 72 1.39 -0.41 5.16
CA LYS A 72 0.68 -0.20 6.43
C LYS A 72 -0.78 -0.62 6.31
N THR A 73 -1.48 -0.15 5.28
CA THR A 73 -2.90 -0.48 5.02
C THR A 73 -3.11 -1.98 4.94
N LEU A 74 -2.29 -2.67 4.14
CA LEU A 74 -2.39 -4.12 3.97
C LEU A 74 -2.11 -4.87 5.28
N LYS A 75 -1.13 -4.40 6.07
CA LYS A 75 -0.81 -4.99 7.37
C LYS A 75 -1.95 -4.82 8.36
N ASP A 76 -2.54 -3.62 8.42
CA ASP A 76 -3.66 -3.30 9.31
C ASP A 76 -4.90 -4.15 8.94
N CYS A 77 -5.22 -4.24 7.64
CA CYS A 77 -6.30 -5.11 7.14
C CYS A 77 -6.05 -6.59 7.45
N HIS A 78 -4.83 -7.09 7.20
CA HIS A 78 -4.49 -8.48 7.49
C HIS A 78 -4.60 -8.79 8.98
N HIS A 79 -4.14 -7.87 9.84
CA HIS A 79 -4.23 -8.03 11.28
C HIS A 79 -5.68 -8.09 11.76
N ALA A 80 -6.53 -7.15 11.33
CA ALA A 80 -7.94 -7.14 11.69
C ALA A 80 -8.70 -8.38 11.21
N LEU A 81 -8.45 -8.85 9.98
CA LEU A 81 -9.04 -10.08 9.47
C LEU A 81 -8.56 -11.31 10.27
N SER A 82 -7.29 -11.35 10.65
CA SER A 82 -6.75 -12.45 11.46
C SER A 82 -7.36 -12.46 12.86
N GLU A 83 -7.50 -11.29 13.50
CA GLU A 83 -8.20 -11.16 14.78
C GLU A 83 -9.65 -11.62 14.67
N LEU A 84 -10.39 -11.14 13.67
CA LEU A 84 -11.79 -11.49 13.45
C LEU A 84 -11.96 -13.00 13.27
N VAL A 85 -11.13 -13.64 12.44
CA VAL A 85 -11.17 -15.10 12.25
C VAL A 85 -10.90 -15.84 13.56
N ASN A 86 -9.93 -15.39 14.35
CA ASN A 86 -9.61 -16.01 15.63
C ASN A 86 -10.76 -15.88 16.63
N VAL A 87 -11.36 -14.70 16.73
CA VAL A 87 -12.48 -14.45 17.65
C VAL A 87 -13.74 -15.19 17.20
N VAL A 88 -14.05 -15.25 15.90
CA VAL A 88 -15.15 -16.07 15.37
C VAL A 88 -14.96 -17.55 15.71
N ARG A 89 -13.73 -18.07 15.62
CA ARG A 89 -13.41 -19.46 16.03
C ARG A 89 -13.64 -19.68 17.53
N LYS A 90 -13.21 -18.75 18.39
CA LYS A 90 -13.46 -18.81 19.85
C LYS A 90 -14.96 -18.77 20.17
N TYR A 91 -15.68 -17.85 19.53
CA TYR A 91 -17.13 -17.74 19.66
C TYR A 91 -17.81 -19.04 19.25
N ARG A 92 -17.47 -19.61 18.09
CA ARG A 92 -18.03 -20.88 17.61
C ARG A 92 -17.78 -22.02 18.60
N LYS A 93 -16.55 -22.16 19.10
CA LYS A 93 -16.20 -23.18 20.10
C LYS A 93 -17.04 -23.04 21.38
N SER A 94 -17.29 -21.81 21.81
CA SER A 94 -18.10 -21.51 23.00
C SER A 94 -19.60 -21.71 22.72
N ALA A 95 -20.06 -21.43 21.50
CA ALA A 95 -21.43 -21.64 21.07
C ALA A 95 -21.77 -23.14 20.92
N GLU A 96 -20.82 -23.98 20.55
CA GLU A 96 -21.04 -25.43 20.45
C GLU A 96 -21.18 -26.12 21.83
N GLN A 97 -20.90 -25.41 22.94
CA GLN A 97 -21.11 -25.95 24.27
C GLN A 97 -22.61 -25.98 24.65
N PRO A 98 -23.04 -27.00 25.43
CA PRO A 98 -24.39 -27.08 25.98
C PRO A 98 -24.78 -25.79 26.74
N LEU A 99 -26.04 -25.39 26.67
CA LEU A 99 -26.56 -24.17 27.33
C LEU A 99 -26.28 -24.14 28.84
N THR A 100 -26.18 -25.31 29.48
CA THR A 100 -25.83 -25.45 30.90
C THR A 100 -24.36 -25.16 31.22
N LEU A 101 -23.49 -25.16 30.22
CA LEU A 101 -22.04 -24.89 30.31
C LEU A 101 -21.65 -23.56 29.65
N ARG A 102 -22.57 -22.90 28.91
CA ARG A 102 -22.41 -21.52 28.40
C ARG A 102 -22.51 -20.52 29.56
N GLY A 103 -21.52 -20.52 30.44
CA GLY A 103 -21.37 -19.55 31.52
C GLY A 103 -20.77 -18.23 31.02
N SER A 104 -19.96 -17.61 31.89
CA SER A 104 -19.22 -16.36 31.61
C SER A 104 -18.41 -16.38 30.32
N ASP A 105 -17.88 -17.54 29.92
CA ASP A 105 -17.01 -17.69 28.76
C ASP A 105 -17.73 -17.40 27.44
N TYR A 106 -19.01 -17.74 27.33
CA TYR A 106 -19.82 -17.43 26.15
C TYR A 106 -20.11 -15.92 26.06
N ALA A 107 -20.47 -15.28 27.19
CA ALA A 107 -20.69 -13.84 27.25
C ALA A 107 -19.41 -13.06 26.89
N HIS A 108 -18.26 -13.53 27.38
CA HIS A 108 -16.96 -12.96 27.05
C HIS A 108 -16.62 -13.12 25.56
N ALA A 109 -16.87 -14.30 24.97
CA ALA A 109 -16.65 -14.53 23.55
C ALA A 109 -17.55 -13.68 22.65
N VAL A 110 -18.79 -13.42 23.05
CA VAL A 110 -19.69 -12.48 22.35
C VAL A 110 -19.15 -11.06 22.41
N GLN A 111 -18.69 -10.63 23.58
CA GLN A 111 -18.10 -9.30 23.75
C GLN A 111 -16.82 -9.13 22.90
N GLU A 112 -15.90 -10.10 22.93
CA GLU A 112 -14.71 -10.10 22.07
C GLU A 112 -15.10 -10.02 20.60
N LEU A 113 -16.14 -10.75 20.17
CA LEU A 113 -16.61 -10.74 18.79
C LEU A 113 -17.14 -9.38 18.36
N ASN A 114 -17.99 -8.76 19.17
CA ASN A 114 -18.51 -7.42 18.88
C ASN A 114 -17.36 -6.40 18.78
N GLN A 115 -16.40 -6.43 19.72
CA GLN A 115 -15.25 -5.53 19.67
C GLN A 115 -14.37 -5.76 18.43
N ALA A 116 -14.18 -7.01 18.01
CA ALA A 116 -13.42 -7.32 16.78
C ALA A 116 -14.17 -6.87 15.53
N MET A 117 -15.50 -6.95 15.52
CA MET A 117 -16.34 -6.42 14.46
C MET A 117 -16.29 -4.89 14.41
N ASP A 118 -16.38 -4.21 15.55
CA ASP A 118 -16.28 -2.75 15.65
C ASP A 118 -14.92 -2.26 15.11
N ARG A 119 -13.81 -2.91 15.50
CA ARG A 119 -12.47 -2.58 14.98
C ARG A 119 -12.36 -2.82 13.46
N ALA A 120 -12.96 -3.88 12.94
CA ALA A 120 -12.98 -4.15 11.51
C ALA A 120 -13.84 -3.12 10.76
N GLU A 121 -14.96 -2.71 11.35
CA GLU A 121 -15.85 -1.69 10.81
C GLU A 121 -15.16 -0.32 10.80
N GLU A 122 -14.45 0.08 11.86
CA GLU A 122 -13.63 1.30 11.88
C GLU A 122 -12.62 1.34 10.73
N LEU A 123 -11.98 0.21 10.42
CA LEU A 123 -11.05 0.12 9.28
C LEU A 123 -11.76 0.26 7.93
N LEU A 124 -13.00 -0.21 7.82
CA LEU A 124 -13.80 -0.09 6.61
C LEU A 124 -14.46 1.29 6.46
N GLN A 125 -14.74 1.97 7.57
CA GLN A 125 -15.39 3.29 7.63
C GLN A 125 -14.42 4.46 7.58
N ARG A 126 -13.10 4.23 7.63
CA ARG A 126 -12.09 5.29 7.38
C ARG A 126 -12.20 5.97 6.00
N ARG A 127 -13.10 5.52 5.12
CA ARG A 127 -13.37 6.07 3.79
C ARG A 127 -13.75 7.55 3.81
#